data_AF-A0A659UCJ6-F1
#
_entry.id   AF-A0A659UCJ6-F1
#
_cell.length_a   1.000
_cell.length_b   1.000
_cell.length_c   1.000
_cell.angle_alpha   90.00
_cell.angle_beta   90.00
_cell.angle_gamma   90.00
#
_symmetry.space_group_name_H-M   'P 1'
#
loop_
_entity.id
_entity.type
_entity.pdbx_description
1 polymer ?
#
loop_
_entity_poly.entity_id
_entity_poly.type
_entity_poly.pdbx_seq_one_letter_code
_entity_poly.pdbx_strand_id
1 'polypeptide(L)' 'MILYSMIDSGNCYKPRLLMAKLGLAFTTVEVSSHTGDTRKADFVAKNPNAMVPLL' A
#
# COMPACT_ATOMS: atom_id res chain seq x y z
N MET A 1 1.34 6.75 10.30
CA MET A 1 1.61 6.67 8.84
C MET A 1 0.60 5.70 8.23
N ILE A 2 0.04 5.98 7.06
CA ILE A 2 -0.93 5.09 6.39
C ILE A 2 -0.20 4.35 5.28
N LEU A 3 -0.28 3.03 5.24
CA LEU A 3 0.27 2.23 4.16
C LEU A 3 -0.89 1.59 3.39
N TYR A 4 -1.10 2.04 2.16
CA TYR A 4 -1.96 1.34 1.20
C TYR A 4 -1.23 0.10 0.68
N SER A 5 -1.80 -1.07 0.95
CA SER A 5 -1.14 -2.37 0.81
C SER A 5 -2.10 -3.44 0.32
N MET A 6 -1.57 -4.49 -0.29
CA MET A 6 -2.25 -5.77 -0.42
C MET A 6 -1.57 -6.80 0.46
N ILE A 7 -2.36 -7.58 1.20
CA ILE A 7 -1.80 -8.56 2.15
C ILE A 7 -0.90 -9.61 1.46
N ASP A 8 -1.28 -10.02 0.24
CA ASP A 8 -0.66 -11.05 -0.60
C ASP A 8 0.48 -10.54 -1.49
N SER A 9 0.76 -9.22 -1.50
CA SER A 9 1.82 -8.64 -2.31
C SER A 9 3.17 -8.64 -1.59
N GLY A 10 4.15 -9.32 -2.18
CA GLY A 10 5.53 -9.31 -1.72
C GLY A 10 6.16 -7.91 -1.74
N ASN A 11 5.77 -7.05 -2.68
CA ASN A 11 6.21 -5.65 -2.70
C ASN A 11 5.65 -4.86 -1.51
N CYS A 12 4.40 -5.13 -1.13
CA CYS A 12 3.78 -4.50 0.04
C CYS A 12 4.31 -5.05 1.37
N TYR A 13 4.89 -6.25 1.38
CA TYR A 13 5.53 -6.80 2.59
C TYR A 13 6.82 -6.07 2.96
N LYS A 14 7.62 -5.64 1.97
CA LYS A 14 8.90 -4.93 2.19
C LYS A 14 8.78 -3.72 3.14
N PRO A 15 7.88 -2.73 2.91
CA PRO A 15 7.74 -1.59 3.82
C PRO A 15 7.14 -1.99 5.17
N ARG A 16 6.20 -2.95 5.23
CA ARG A 16 5.65 -3.46 6.50
C ARG A 16 6.74 -4.04 7.40
N LEU A 17 7.59 -4.89 6.83
CA LEU A 17 8.71 -5.51 7.53
C LEU A 17 9.72 -4.45 7.98
N LEU A 18 10.07 -3.50 7.11
CA LEU A 18 11.00 -2.42 7.44
C LEU A 18 10.48 -1.58 8.62
N MET A 19 9.23 -1.15 8.57
CA MET A 19 8.63 -0.36 9.65
C MET A 19 8.57 -1.15 10.97
N ALA A 20 8.25 -2.44 10.92
CA ALA A 20 8.29 -3.31 12.10
C ALA A 20 9.71 -3.42 12.69
N LYS A 21 10.74 -3.56 11.83
CA LYS A 21 12.15 -3.61 12.27
C LYS A 21 12.64 -2.29 12.86
N LEU A 22 12.10 -1.17 12.39
CA LEU A 22 12.43 0.18 12.87
C LEU A 22 11.56 0.63 14.06
N GLY A 23 10.57 -0.17 14.48
CA GLY A 23 9.64 0.22 15.54
C GLY A 23 8.72 1.39 15.16
N LEU A 24 8.46 1.61 13.87
CA LEU A 24 7.60 2.69 13.39
C LEU A 24 6.14 2.26 13.42
N ALA A 25 5.28 3.09 14.02
CA ALA A 25 3.85 2.87 14.03
C ALA A 25 3.22 3.23 12.66
N PHE A 26 2.48 2.29 12.09
CA PHE A 26 1.73 2.49 10.85
C PHE A 26 0.39 1.75 10.89
N THR A 27 -0.56 2.23 10.10
CA THR A 27 -1.82 1.56 9.82
C THR A 27 -1.82 1.10 8.37
N THR A 28 -2.49 -0.01 8.08
CA THR A 28 -2.64 -0.50 6.71
C THR A 28 -4.05 -0.26 6.19
N VAL A 29 -4.15 0.21 4.96
CA VAL A 29 -5.41 0.26 4.20
C VAL A 29 -5.31 -0.78 3.09
N GLU A 30 -6.22 -1.74 3.08
CA GLU A 30 -6.26 -2.77 2.05
C GLU A 30 -6.72 -2.13 0.73
N VAL A 31 -5.94 -2.27 -0.34
CA VAL A 31 -6.28 -1.78 -1.68
C VAL A 31 -5.87 -2.84 -2.69
N SER A 32 -6.84 -3.45 -3.38
CA SER A 32 -6.54 -4.52 -4.31
C SER A 32 -6.31 -4.04 -5.74
N SER A 33 -5.17 -4.43 -6.31
CA SER A 33 -4.89 -4.25 -7.74
C SER A 33 -5.67 -5.24 -8.61
N HIS A 34 -6.11 -6.37 -8.04
CA HIS A 34 -6.87 -7.40 -8.75
C HIS A 34 -8.33 -6.98 -8.99
N THR A 35 -8.93 -6.23 -8.06
CA THR A 35 -10.30 -5.71 -8.18
C THR A 35 -10.37 -4.35 -8.86
N GLY A 36 -9.22 -3.77 -9.20
CA GLY A 36 -9.12 -2.45 -9.84
C GLY A 36 -9.19 -1.27 -8.89
N ASP A 37 -9.11 -1.47 -7.57
CA ASP A 37 -9.16 -0.37 -6.60
C ASP A 37 -8.04 0.65 -6.82
N THR A 38 -6.85 0.21 -7.22
CA THR A 38 -5.72 1.09 -7.53
C THR A 38 -5.94 1.97 -8.77
N ARG A 39 -6.92 1.64 -9.62
CA ARG A 39 -7.27 2.40 -10.84
C ARG A 39 -8.38 3.41 -10.59
N LYS A 40 -9.02 3.41 -9.41
CA LYS A 40 -10.02 4.42 -9.06
C LYS A 40 -9.38 5.80 -9.00
N ALA A 41 -10.14 6.83 -9.40
CA ALA A 41 -9.63 8.18 -9.55
C ALA A 41 -9.04 8.75 -8.25
N ASP A 42 -9.61 8.39 -7.09
CA ASP A 42 -9.11 8.77 -5.77
C ASP A 42 -7.74 8.17 -5.45
N PHE A 43 -7.48 6.92 -5.85
CA PHE A 43 -6.18 6.28 -5.68
C PHE A 43 -5.16 6.79 -6.69
N VAL A 44 -5.55 6.93 -7.96
CA VAL A 44 -4.69 7.48 -9.02
C VAL A 44 -4.24 8.91 -8.71
N ALA A 45 -5.10 9.72 -8.10
CA ALA A 45 -4.74 11.05 -7.64
C ALA A 45 -3.63 11.05 -6.57
N LYS A 46 -3.52 9.98 -5.77
CA LYS A 46 -2.43 9.80 -4.79
C LYS A 46 -1.17 9.23 -5.43
N ASN A 47 -1.33 8.28 -6.34
CA ASN A 47 -0.25 7.64 -7.07
C ASN A 47 -0.64 7.42 -8.54
N PRO A 48 -0.15 8.26 -9.48
CA PRO A 48 -0.45 8.12 -10.91
C PRO A 48 0.00 6.79 -11.51
N ASN A 49 0.97 6.09 -10.90
CA ASN A 49 1.37 4.75 -11.32
C ASN A 49 0.28 3.69 -11.03
N ALA A 50 -0.73 4.02 -10.22
CA ALA A 50 -1.84 3.15 -9.87
C ALA A 50 -1.37 1.79 -9.29
N MET A 51 -0.36 1.81 -8.43
CA MET A 51 0.20 0.59 -7.83
C MET A 51 0.32 0.74 -6.31
N VAL A 52 0.26 -0.40 -5.64
CA VAL A 52 0.66 -0.56 -4.23
C VAL A 52 2.06 -1.21 -4.18
N PRO A 53 2.85 -1.00 -3.11
CA PRO A 53 2.53 -0.21 -1.91
C PRO A 53 2.60 1.31 -2.14
N LEU A 54 1.84 2.06 -1.32
CA LEU A 54 1.89 3.53 -1.24
C LEU A 54 1.80 3.97 0.24
N LEU A 55 2.67 4.87 0.68
CA LEU A 55 2.64 5.50 2.00
C LEU A 55 1.93 6.87 1.95
#